data_AF-A0A0S8EXW4-F1
#
_entry.id   AF-A0A0S8EXW4-F1
#
_cell.length_a   1.000
_cell.length_b   1.000
_cell.length_c   1.000
_cell.angle_alpha   90.00
_cell.angle_beta   90.00
_cell.angle_gamma   90.00
#
_symmetry.space_group_name_H-M   'P 1'
#
loop_
_entity.id
_entity.type
_entity.pdbx_description
1 polymer ?
#
loop_
_entity_poly.entity_id
_entity_poly.type
_entity_poly.pdbx_seq_one_letter_code
_entity_poly.pdbx_strand_id
1 'polypeptide(L)'
;MQGSFIIEKNENGPVSYLATATVNGKTNRRQATTELAAYQWVMELFEPMDPTDPLEAIARLYTHATREPSGSYVCANYLLSLWKGNIYKMDLQNMMMVDRETFIDMVVVLRYLFNHGQSITSILSEDEMAVVQEQWASMTAMASEK
;
A
#
# COMPACT_ATOMS: atom_id res chain seq x y z
N MET A 1 -8.74 8.59 -10.13
CA MET A 1 -8.25 9.96 -9.86
C MET A 1 -7.14 10.26 -10.85
N GLN A 2 -7.29 11.29 -11.68
CA GLN A 2 -6.30 11.68 -12.70
C GLN A 2 -5.61 12.96 -12.18
N GLY A 3 -4.30 12.90 -12.00
CA GLY A 3 -3.51 14.03 -11.53
C GLY A 3 -2.07 13.89 -11.99
N SER A 4 -1.36 15.00 -12.03
CA SER A 4 0.05 15.05 -12.44
C SER A 4 0.84 15.86 -11.44
N PHE A 5 2.13 15.54 -11.29
CA PHE A 5 3.02 16.35 -10.49
C PHE A 5 4.39 16.46 -11.15
N ILE A 6 5.09 17.54 -10.81
CA ILE A 6 6.46 17.83 -11.22
C ILE A 6 7.19 18.32 -9.97
N ILE A 7 8.39 17.80 -9.72
CA ILE A 7 9.30 18.29 -8.68
C ILE A 7 10.56 18.77 -9.39
N GLU A 8 10.83 20.07 -9.28
CA GLU A 8 11.98 20.71 -9.92
C GLU A 8 12.98 21.12 -8.84
N LYS A 9 14.26 20.76 -9.01
CA LYS A 9 15.32 21.24 -8.14
C LYS A 9 15.69 22.66 -8.56
N ASN A 10 15.60 23.60 -7.63
CA ASN A 10 16.09 24.96 -7.85
C ASN A 10 17.59 25.01 -7.54
N GLU A 11 18.39 25.22 -8.58
CA GLU A 11 19.85 25.34 -8.48
C GLU A 11 20.31 26.80 -8.29
N ASN A 12 19.40 27.76 -8.41
CA ASN A 12 19.67 29.19 -8.26
C ASN A 12 19.26 29.67 -6.86
N GLY A 13 20.05 29.29 -5.84
CA GLY A 13 19.83 29.72 -4.44
C GLY A 13 20.16 28.62 -3.41
N PRO A 14 19.76 28.78 -2.13
CA PRO A 14 19.80 27.68 -1.17
C PRO A 14 19.00 26.49 -1.75
N VAL A 15 19.60 25.30 -1.68
CA VAL A 15 19.04 24.08 -2.28
C VAL A 15 17.58 23.94 -1.85
N SER A 16 16.69 24.03 -2.82
CA SER A 16 15.25 23.92 -2.61
C SER A 16 14.61 23.24 -3.81
N TYR A 17 13.44 22.65 -3.57
CA TYR A 17 12.67 21.90 -4.55
C TYR A 17 11.34 22.62 -4.73
N LEU A 18 10.92 22.87 -5.96
CA LEU A 18 9.59 23.37 -6.29
C LEU A 18 8.73 22.18 -6.72
N ALA A 19 7.78 21.82 -5.86
CA ALA A 19 6.77 20.84 -6.20
C ALA A 19 5.55 21.55 -6.80
N THR A 20 5.09 21.06 -7.95
CA THR A 20 3.85 21.47 -8.62
C THR A 20 2.97 20.23 -8.75
N ALA A 21 1.74 20.28 -8.23
CA ALA A 21 0.79 19.17 -8.29
C ALA A 21 -0.56 19.66 -8.83
N THR A 22 -1.12 18.93 -9.79
CA THR A 22 -2.45 19.18 -10.35
C THR A 22 -3.35 18.00 -9.99
N VAL A 23 -4.38 18.25 -9.19
CA VAL A 23 -5.34 17.25 -8.71
C VAL A 23 -6.75 17.79 -8.97
N ASN A 24 -7.60 16.99 -9.63
CA ASN A 24 -8.99 17.35 -9.94
C ASN A 24 -9.14 18.72 -10.63
N GLY A 25 -8.21 19.05 -11.53
CA GLY A 25 -8.20 20.33 -12.26
C GLY A 25 -7.66 21.53 -11.47
N LYS A 26 -7.22 21.34 -10.22
CA LYS A 26 -6.61 22.38 -9.38
C LYS A 26 -5.11 22.18 -9.27
N THR A 27 -4.34 23.18 -9.68
CA THR A 27 -2.88 23.19 -9.56
C THR A 27 -2.43 23.93 -8.30
N ASN A 28 -1.64 23.26 -7.46
CA ASN A 28 -0.99 23.84 -6.29
C ASN A 28 0.53 23.79 -6.48
N ARG A 29 1.26 24.70 -5.81
CA ARG A 29 2.72 24.77 -5.83
C ARG A 29 3.27 24.97 -4.42
N ARG A 30 4.38 24.30 -4.07
CA ARG A 30 5.07 24.48 -2.79
C ARG A 30 6.57 24.36 -2.95
N GLN A 31 7.30 25.26 -2.28
CA GLN A 31 8.75 25.16 -2.14
C GLN A 31 9.09 24.32 -0.91
N ALA A 32 10.02 23.39 -1.06
CA ALA A 32 10.50 22.50 -0.02
C ALA A 32 12.03 22.58 0.09
N THR A 33 12.56 22.38 1.30
CA THR A 33 14.02 22.43 1.55
C THR A 33 14.72 21.12 1.19
N THR A 34 13.96 20.04 1.02
CA THR A 34 14.47 18.72 0.63
C THR A 34 13.55 18.09 -0.41
N GLU A 35 14.10 17.16 -1.19
CA GLU A 35 13.36 16.35 -2.15
C GLU A 35 12.27 15.55 -1.47
N LEU A 36 12.60 14.92 -0.33
CA LEU A 36 11.65 14.13 0.45
C LEU A 36 10.46 14.98 0.92
N ALA A 37 10.70 16.20 1.40
CA ALA A 37 9.62 17.10 1.81
C ALA A 37 8.75 17.55 0.62
N ALA A 38 9.35 17.70 -0.58
CA ALA A 38 8.61 17.97 -1.81
C ALA A 38 7.68 16.81 -2.17
N TYR A 39 8.20 15.58 -2.13
CA TYR A 39 7.42 14.36 -2.36
C TYR A 39 6.32 14.17 -1.32
N GLN A 40 6.62 14.32 -0.03
CA GLN A 40 5.64 14.19 1.05
C GLN A 40 4.46 15.13 0.84
N TRP A 41 4.72 16.39 0.50
CA TRP A 41 3.65 17.34 0.22
C TRP A 41 2.82 16.99 -1.02
N VAL A 42 3.45 16.53 -2.10
CA VAL A 42 2.71 16.02 -3.27
C VAL A 42 1.80 14.87 -2.82
N MET A 43 2.32 13.92 -2.06
CA MET A 43 1.56 12.80 -1.53
C MET A 43 0.47 13.17 -0.51
N GLU A 44 0.51 14.38 0.06
CA GLU A 44 -0.58 14.94 0.88
C GLU A 44 -1.71 15.53 0.01
N LEU A 45 -1.37 16.11 -1.15
CA LEU A 45 -2.31 16.76 -2.06
C LEU A 45 -3.08 15.79 -2.95
N PHE A 46 -2.37 14.75 -3.39
CA PHE A 46 -3.05 13.56 -3.85
C PHE A 46 -3.58 12.95 -2.56
N GLU A 47 -4.84 13.29 -2.22
CA GLU A 47 -5.56 12.72 -1.08
C GLU A 47 -5.17 11.25 -0.94
N PRO A 48 -5.09 10.71 0.30
CA PRO A 48 -4.94 9.27 0.47
C PRO A 48 -5.90 8.61 -0.50
N MET A 49 -5.38 7.74 -1.36
CA MET A 49 -6.19 7.00 -2.31
C MET A 49 -7.36 6.40 -1.52
N ASP A 50 -8.52 7.05 -1.61
CA ASP A 50 -9.62 7.01 -0.64
C ASP A 50 -9.24 7.28 0.85
N PRO A 51 -10.11 7.97 1.63
CA PRO A 51 -10.08 7.93 3.09
C PRO A 51 -10.58 6.56 3.57
N THR A 52 -10.05 5.49 2.99
CA THR A 52 -10.30 4.15 3.47
C THR A 52 -9.72 4.06 4.86
N ASP A 53 -10.58 3.83 5.85
CA ASP A 53 -10.14 3.46 7.18
C ASP A 53 -9.19 2.24 7.05
N PRO A 54 -7.96 2.30 7.56
CA PRO A 54 -7.03 1.18 7.51
C PRO A 54 -7.64 -0.13 8.05
N LEU A 55 -8.56 -0.06 9.02
CA LEU A 55 -9.26 -1.23 9.52
C LEU A 55 -10.26 -1.79 8.50
N GLU A 56 -10.95 -0.93 7.77
CA GLU A 56 -11.81 -1.34 6.66
C GLU A 56 -10.98 -1.93 5.50
N ALA A 57 -9.82 -1.35 5.19
CA ALA A 57 -8.89 -1.91 4.20
C ALA A 57 -8.46 -3.34 4.60
N ILE A 58 -8.09 -3.54 5.87
CA ILE A 58 -7.73 -4.87 6.39
C ILE A 58 -8.91 -5.84 6.25
N ALA A 59 -10.12 -5.42 6.62
CA ALA A 59 -11.31 -6.26 6.52
C ALA A 59 -11.65 -6.64 5.07
N ARG A 60 -11.49 -5.71 4.12
CA ARG A 60 -11.66 -6.00 2.69
C ARG A 60 -10.60 -6.95 2.17
N LEU A 61 -9.32 -6.70 2.47
CA LEU A 61 -8.22 -7.59 2.08
C LEU A 61 -8.41 -9.00 2.65
N TYR A 62 -8.87 -9.12 3.89
CA TYR A 62 -9.22 -10.40 4.51
C TYR A 62 -10.37 -11.09 3.78
N THR A 63 -11.43 -10.34 3.46
CA THR A 63 -12.56 -10.84 2.67
C THR A 63 -12.12 -11.31 1.28
N HIS A 64 -11.21 -10.60 0.63
CA HIS A 64 -10.63 -11.02 -0.65
C HIS A 64 -9.77 -12.27 -0.47
N ALA A 65 -8.89 -12.30 0.53
CA ALA A 65 -8.03 -13.43 0.84
C ALA A 65 -8.81 -14.72 1.14
N THR A 66 -10.06 -14.62 1.58
CA THR A 66 -10.92 -15.78 1.94
C THR A 66 -11.90 -16.21 0.84
N ARG A 67 -11.88 -15.59 -0.34
CA ARG A 67 -12.76 -15.94 -1.49
C ARG A 67 -11.97 -16.62 -2.62
N GLU A 68 -12.62 -17.44 -3.46
CA GLU A 68 -12.09 -17.82 -4.80
C GLU A 68 -12.70 -16.90 -5.89
N PRO A 69 -12.01 -16.54 -7.02
CA PRO A 69 -10.71 -17.02 -7.54
C PRO A 69 -9.62 -15.92 -7.78
N SER A 70 -8.38 -16.40 -8.00
CA SER A 70 -7.11 -15.76 -8.43
C SER A 70 -6.66 -14.39 -7.86
N GLY A 71 -7.48 -13.33 -7.84
CA GLY A 71 -7.13 -12.04 -7.22
C GLY A 71 -6.92 -12.17 -5.70
N SER A 72 -7.63 -13.14 -5.11
CA SER A 72 -7.58 -13.52 -3.71
C SER A 72 -6.24 -14.07 -3.23
N TYR A 73 -5.46 -14.69 -4.11
CA TYR A 73 -4.14 -15.26 -3.74
C TYR A 73 -3.14 -14.16 -3.38
N VAL A 74 -3.19 -13.05 -4.10
CA VAL A 74 -2.28 -11.92 -3.86
C VAL A 74 -2.58 -11.27 -2.51
N CYS A 75 -3.86 -11.06 -2.19
CA CYS A 75 -4.30 -10.60 -0.87
C CYS A 75 -3.90 -11.57 0.25
N ALA A 76 -4.06 -12.87 0.04
CA ALA A 76 -3.68 -13.89 1.01
C ALA A 76 -2.16 -13.86 1.31
N ASN A 77 -1.31 -13.81 0.27
CA ASN A 77 0.14 -13.70 0.48
C ASN A 77 0.54 -12.40 1.15
N TYR A 78 -0.11 -11.29 0.80
CA TYR A 78 0.11 -10.01 1.46
C TYR A 78 -0.15 -10.13 2.97
N LEU A 79 -1.34 -10.59 3.37
CA LEU A 79 -1.68 -10.74 4.79
C LEU A 79 -0.78 -11.75 5.51
N LEU A 80 -0.48 -12.89 4.89
CA LEU A 80 0.41 -13.91 5.45
C LEU A 80 1.85 -13.39 5.64
N SER A 81 2.33 -12.56 4.73
CA SER A 81 3.67 -11.95 4.85
C SER A 81 3.75 -10.96 6.00
N LEU A 82 2.71 -10.14 6.18
CA LEU A 82 2.61 -9.23 7.31
C LEU A 82 2.50 -10.01 8.62
N TRP A 83 1.76 -11.12 8.61
CA TRP A 83 1.56 -11.98 9.79
C TRP A 83 2.83 -12.70 10.24
N LYS A 84 3.61 -13.25 9.30
CA LYS A 84 4.83 -14.01 9.58
C LYS A 84 6.06 -13.16 9.87
N GLY A 85 6.01 -11.86 9.60
CA GLY A 85 7.01 -10.89 10.07
C GLY A 85 7.68 -10.05 8.98
N ASN A 86 7.57 -8.73 9.18
CA ASN A 86 8.33 -7.55 8.76
C ASN A 86 8.77 -7.35 7.30
N ILE A 87 8.84 -8.38 6.45
CA ILE A 87 9.32 -8.23 5.08
C ILE A 87 8.27 -8.77 4.12
N TYR A 88 7.39 -7.88 3.67
CA TYR A 88 6.59 -8.15 2.49
C TYR A 88 7.48 -8.05 1.24
N LYS A 89 7.66 -9.19 0.55
CA LYS A 89 8.21 -9.23 -0.81
C LYS A 89 7.11 -9.70 -1.74
N MET A 90 6.74 -8.86 -2.70
CA MET A 90 5.84 -9.24 -3.77
C MET A 90 6.48 -8.94 -5.13
N ASP A 91 6.30 -9.89 -6.05
CA ASP A 91 6.64 -9.71 -7.46
C ASP A 91 5.76 -8.63 -8.10
N LEU A 92 6.35 -7.71 -8.87
CA LEU A 92 5.62 -6.66 -9.58
C LEU A 92 4.56 -7.22 -10.52
N GLN A 93 4.76 -8.41 -11.09
CA GLN A 93 3.75 -9.09 -11.90
C GLN A 93 2.53 -9.46 -11.07
N ASN A 94 2.71 -9.97 -9.85
CA ASN A 94 1.60 -10.24 -8.94
C ASN A 94 0.86 -8.95 -8.55
N MET A 95 1.58 -7.83 -8.45
CA MET A 95 0.99 -6.51 -8.20
C MET A 95 0.11 -6.01 -9.35
N MET A 96 0.42 -6.39 -10.60
CA MET A 96 -0.40 -6.03 -11.77
C MET A 96 -1.65 -6.90 -11.89
N MET A 97 -1.77 -7.98 -11.12
CA MET A 97 -2.91 -8.91 -11.16
C MET A 97 -4.05 -8.52 -10.21
N VAL A 98 -3.83 -7.53 -9.35
CA VAL A 98 -4.88 -6.98 -8.46
C VAL A 98 -5.53 -5.76 -9.08
N ASP A 99 -6.82 -5.57 -8.83
CA ASP A 99 -7.49 -4.35 -9.23
C ASP A 99 -6.97 -3.13 -8.43
N ARG A 100 -7.32 -1.94 -8.92
CA ARG A 100 -6.86 -0.69 -8.33
C ARG A 100 -7.28 -0.53 -6.86
N GLU A 101 -8.47 -0.97 -6.49
CA GLU A 101 -8.99 -0.81 -5.12
C GLU A 101 -8.24 -1.72 -4.15
N THR A 102 -8.04 -2.98 -4.53
CA THR A 102 -7.22 -3.94 -3.79
C THR A 102 -5.79 -3.44 -3.61
N PHE A 103 -5.17 -2.90 -4.65
CA PHE A 103 -3.84 -2.30 -4.57
C PHE A 103 -3.80 -1.13 -3.56
N ILE A 104 -4.81 -0.26 -3.61
CA ILE A 104 -4.93 0.87 -2.69
C ILE A 104 -5.01 0.37 -1.25
N ASP A 105 -5.85 -0.62 -0.98
CA ASP A 105 -6.00 -1.20 0.35
C ASP A 105 -4.66 -1.75 0.86
N MET A 106 -3.91 -2.48 0.02
CA MET A 106 -2.57 -2.97 0.40
C MET A 106 -1.60 -1.85 0.78
N VAL A 107 -1.62 -0.72 0.06
CA VAL A 107 -0.74 0.42 0.36
C VAL A 107 -1.19 1.14 1.63
N VAL A 108 -2.49 1.31 1.83
CA VAL A 108 -3.08 1.94 3.02
C VAL A 108 -2.72 1.14 4.28
N VAL A 109 -2.88 -0.19 4.26
CA VAL A 109 -2.52 -1.06 5.40
C VAL A 109 -1.03 -0.99 5.69
N LEU A 110 -0.17 -1.08 4.67
CA LEU A 110 1.27 -1.04 4.87
C LEU A 110 1.72 0.28 5.50
N ARG A 111 1.19 1.41 4.99
CA ARG A 111 1.48 2.75 5.51
C ARG A 111 0.99 2.91 6.95
N TYR A 112 -0.20 2.40 7.26
CA TYR A 112 -0.77 2.46 8.59
C TYR A 112 0.10 1.70 9.61
N LEU A 113 0.43 0.45 9.33
CA LEU A 113 1.28 -0.38 10.19
C LEU A 113 2.66 0.26 10.40
N PHE A 114 3.28 0.74 9.32
CA PHE A 114 4.58 1.40 9.37
C PHE A 114 4.56 2.68 10.22
N ASN A 115 3.62 3.58 9.96
CA ASN A 115 3.55 4.88 10.65
C ASN A 115 3.24 4.77 12.14
N HIS A 116 2.54 3.71 12.56
CA HIS A 116 2.15 3.49 13.96
C HIS A 116 3.03 2.45 14.66
N GLY A 117 4.03 1.86 13.97
CA GLY A 117 4.86 0.79 14.53
C GLY A 117 4.03 -0.43 14.97
N GLN A 118 2.91 -0.70 14.30
CA GLN A 118 2.00 -1.79 14.64
C GLN A 118 2.27 -3.03 13.79
N SER A 119 1.94 -4.20 14.35
CA SER A 119 1.91 -5.47 13.63
C SER A 119 0.48 -5.80 13.24
N ILE A 120 0.30 -6.48 12.10
CA ILE A 120 -1.03 -7.01 11.71
C ILE A 120 -1.58 -8.00 12.76
N THR A 121 -0.71 -8.62 13.56
CA THR A 121 -1.08 -9.51 14.68
C THR A 121 -1.77 -8.79 15.85
N SER A 122 -1.78 -7.46 15.84
CA SER A 122 -2.55 -6.66 16.80
C SER A 122 -3.97 -6.34 16.33
N ILE A 123 -4.31 -6.70 15.08
CA ILE A 123 -5.58 -6.35 14.42
C ILE A 123 -6.35 -7.61 14.03
N LEU A 124 -5.70 -8.57 13.38
CA LEU A 124 -6.28 -9.86 13.05
C LEU A 124 -5.97 -10.89 14.15
N SER A 125 -6.91 -11.77 14.42
CA SER A 125 -6.78 -12.89 15.36
C SER A 125 -6.10 -14.10 14.73
N GLU A 126 -5.60 -15.01 15.59
CA GLU A 126 -5.05 -16.29 15.14
C GLU A 126 -6.10 -17.13 14.37
N ASP A 127 -7.36 -17.12 14.82
CA ASP A 127 -8.45 -17.84 14.17
C ASP A 127 -8.72 -17.31 12.75
N GLU A 128 -8.76 -15.98 12.57
CA GLU A 128 -8.92 -15.37 11.24
C GLU A 128 -7.77 -15.76 10.31
N MET A 129 -6.53 -15.70 10.80
CA MET A 129 -5.39 -16.05 9.96
C MET A 129 -5.23 -17.55 9.72
N ALA A 130 -5.75 -18.40 10.62
CA ALA A 130 -5.84 -19.85 10.38
C ALA A 130 -6.70 -20.15 9.15
N VAL A 131 -7.83 -19.45 8.97
CA VAL A 131 -8.68 -19.60 7.77
C VAL A 131 -7.90 -19.27 6.49
N VAL A 132 -7.19 -18.14 6.48
CA VAL A 132 -6.36 -17.75 5.32
C VAL A 132 -5.24 -18.77 5.07
N GLN A 133 -4.63 -19.30 6.13
CA GLN A 133 -3.59 -20.32 6.02
C GLN A 133 -4.14 -21.63 5.45
N GLU A 134 -5.26 -22.14 5.97
CA GLU A 134 -5.88 -23.38 5.51
C GLU A 134 -6.28 -23.29 4.03
N GLN A 135 -6.88 -22.16 3.64
CA GLN A 135 -7.36 -21.96 2.28
C GLN A 135 -6.23 -21.91 1.24
N TRP A 136 -5.03 -21.47 1.64
CA TRP A 136 -3.88 -21.31 0.74
C TRP A 136 -2.68 -22.20 1.10
N ALA A 137 -2.86 -23.17 2.01
CA ALA A 137 -1.80 -24.07 2.46
C ALA A 137 -1.18 -24.87 1.31
N SER A 138 -2.01 -25.29 0.34
CA SER A 138 -1.57 -26.05 -0.83
C SER A 138 -0.72 -25.23 -1.80
N MET A 139 -1.05 -23.95 -1.99
CA MET A 139 -0.33 -23.06 -2.91
C MET A 139 0.96 -22.50 -2.32
N THR A 140 0.97 -22.23 -1.01
CA THR A 140 2.16 -21.73 -0.31
C THR A 140 3.20 -22.83 -0.07
N ALA A 141 2.79 -24.08 0.14
CA ALA A 141 3.70 -25.23 0.23
C ALA A 141 4.52 -25.42 -1.07
N MET A 142 3.88 -25.30 -2.24
CA MET A 142 4.53 -25.40 -3.54
C MET A 142 5.51 -24.26 -3.86
N ALA A 143 5.35 -23.09 -3.24
CA ALA A 143 6.23 -21.93 -3.44
C ALA A 143 7.52 -22.01 -2.59
N SER A 144 7.54 -22.83 -1.52
CA SER A 144 8.72 -22.99 -0.65
C SER A 144 9.70 -24.07 -1.09
N GLU A 145 9.34 -24.89 -2.09
CA GLU A 145 10.17 -25.96 -2.65
C GLU A 145 10.93 -25.55 -3.94
N LYS A 146 10.95 -24.26 -4.29
CA LYS A 146 11.72 -23.72 -5.42
C LYS A 146 12.72 -22.66 -4.96
#